data_AF-C9PRI8-F1
#
_entry.id   AF-C9PRI8-F1
#
_cell.length_a   1.000
_cell.length_b   1.000
_cell.length_c   1.000
_cell.angle_alpha   90.00
_cell.angle_beta   90.00
_cell.angle_gamma   90.00
#
_symmetry.space_group_name_H-M   'P 1'
#
loop_
_entity.id
_entity.type
_entity.pdbx_description
1 polymer ?
#
loop_
_entity_poly.entity_id
_entity_poly.type
_entity_poly.pdbx_seq_one_letter_code
_entity_poly.pdbx_strand_id
1 'polypeptide(L)' 'IGGRVITQEQISSKEMYLAIPYGTSKEKMTAIKKSIDYANSRGIKILVKEIK' A
#
# COMPACT_ATOMS: atom_id res chain seq x y z
N ILE A 1 -27.98 10.44 8.67
CA ILE A 1 -26.81 11.33 8.92
C ILE A 1 -25.67 10.42 9.35
N GLY A 2 -24.77 10.07 8.41
CA GLY A 2 -23.64 9.18 8.68
C GLY A 2 -22.45 10.00 9.14
N GLY A 3 -22.08 9.90 10.41
CA GLY A 3 -21.01 10.70 11.00
C GLY A 3 -20.06 9.87 11.82
N ARG A 4 -19.37 8.91 11.21
CA ARG A 4 -18.22 8.27 11.86
C ARG A 4 -16.96 8.97 11.39
N VAL A 5 -16.45 9.86 12.24
CA VAL A 5 -15.15 10.50 12.05
C VAL A 5 -14.10 9.60 12.67
N ILE A 6 -13.03 9.32 11.93
CA ILE A 6 -11.84 8.61 12.44
C ILE A 6 -10.69 9.61 12.43
N THR A 7 -10.03 9.77 13.59
CA THR A 7 -8.85 10.62 13.76
C THR A 7 -7.57 9.80 13.77
N GLN A 8 -6.42 10.45 13.62
CA GLN A 8 -5.13 9.75 13.52
C GLN A 8 -4.80 8.99 14.81
N GLU A 9 -5.20 9.50 15.97
CA GLU A 9 -4.95 8.90 17.29
C GLU A 9 -5.65 7.54 17.45
N GLN A 10 -6.66 7.26 16.62
CA GLN A 10 -7.39 5.99 16.61
C GLN A 10 -6.74 4.94 15.69
N ILE A 11 -5.72 5.32 14.92
CA ILE A 11 -5.06 4.47 13.91
C ILE A 11 -3.70 4.03 14.45
N SER A 12 -3.59 2.74 14.79
CA SER A 12 -2.33 2.14 15.26
C SER A 12 -1.36 1.79 14.12
N SER A 13 -1.87 1.54 12.91
CA SER A 13 -1.07 1.26 11.72
C SER A 13 -1.79 1.66 10.44
N LYS A 14 -1.01 1.99 9.40
CA LYS A 14 -1.53 2.28 8.05
C LYS A 14 -0.97 1.22 7.10
N GLU A 15 -1.84 0.34 6.63
CA GLU A 15 -1.49 -0.72 5.69
C GLU A 15 -2.30 -0.59 4.38
N MET A 16 -1.64 -0.83 3.25
CA MET A 16 -2.24 -0.85 1.92
C MET A 16 -2.02 -2.22 1.28
N TYR A 17 -3.10 -2.89 0.90
CA TYR A 17 -3.06 -4.16 0.18
C TYR A 17 -3.21 -3.90 -1.31
N LEU A 18 -2.15 -4.16 -2.08
CA LEU A 18 -2.10 -3.90 -3.51
C LEU A 18 -2.08 -5.22 -4.27
N ALA A 19 -3.14 -5.49 -5.02
CA ALA A 19 -3.16 -6.58 -5.99
C ALA A 19 -2.53 -6.10 -7.30
N ILE A 20 -1.66 -6.91 -7.88
CA ILE A 20 -1.08 -6.68 -9.21
C ILE A 20 -1.28 -7.91 -10.10
N PRO A 21 -1.45 -7.73 -11.41
CA PRO A 21 -1.60 -8.86 -12.32
C PRO A 21 -0.30 -9.65 -12.45
N TYR A 22 -0.44 -10.96 -12.59
CA TYR A 22 0.65 -11.84 -12.95
C TYR A 22 1.26 -11.42 -14.28
N GLY A 23 2.59 -11.48 -14.38
CA GLY A 23 3.32 -11.00 -15.57
C GLY A 23 3.52 -9.48 -15.63
N THR A 24 3.30 -8.76 -14.51
CA THR A 24 3.76 -7.37 -14.37
C THR A 24 5.24 -7.26 -14.73
N SER A 25 5.59 -6.33 -15.64
CA SER A 25 6.95 -6.21 -16.16
C SER A 25 7.97 -5.84 -15.08
N LYS A 26 9.25 -6.13 -15.33
CA LYS A 26 10.35 -5.78 -14.42
C LYS A 26 10.46 -4.27 -14.18
N GLU A 27 10.22 -3.42 -15.19
CA GLU A 27 10.24 -1.96 -14.98
C GLU A 27 9.11 -1.52 -14.05
N LYS A 28 7.89 -2.05 -14.27
CA LYS A 28 6.73 -1.74 -13.41
C LYS A 28 6.94 -2.24 -11.98
N MET A 29 7.50 -3.44 -11.82
CA MET A 29 7.86 -3.97 -10.50
C MET A 29 8.91 -3.09 -9.79
N THR A 30 9.85 -2.51 -10.55
CA THR A 30 10.85 -1.59 -10.00
C THR A 30 10.22 -0.29 -9.52
N ALA A 31 9.26 0.25 -10.27
CA ALA A 31 8.49 1.43 -9.84
C ALA A 31 7.63 1.13 -8.60
N ILE A 32 7.02 -0.05 -8.53
CA ILE A 32 6.27 -0.52 -7.36
C ILE A 32 7.19 -0.58 -6.13
N LYS A 33 8.39 -1.19 -6.25
CA LYS A 33 9.37 -1.25 -5.17
C LYS A 33 9.77 0.15 -4.65
N LYS A 34 10.07 1.09 -5.55
CA LYS A 34 10.35 2.48 -5.15
C LYS A 34 9.20 3.13 -4.38
N SER A 35 7.97 2.83 -4.77
CA SER A 35 6.77 3.33 -4.10
C SER A 35 6.59 2.70 -2.71
N ILE A 36 6.89 1.39 -2.57
CA ILE A 36 6.91 0.68 -1.28
C ILE A 36 7.94 1.28 -0.35
N ASP A 37 9.18 1.50 -0.83
CA ASP A 37 10.26 2.07 -0.02
C ASP A 37 9.89 3.47 0.49
N TYR A 38 9.33 4.30 -0.39
CA TYR A 38 8.83 5.62 -0.01
C TYR A 38 7.71 5.52 1.03
N ALA A 39 6.71 4.67 0.83
CA ALA A 39 5.60 4.52 1.77
C ALA A 39 6.07 4.02 3.15
N ASN A 40 6.98 3.05 3.17
CA ASN A 40 7.57 2.52 4.39
C ASN A 40 8.31 3.62 5.17
N SER A 41 9.05 4.50 4.47
CA SER A 41 9.71 5.67 5.10
C SER A 41 8.73 6.66 5.73
N ARG A 42 7.45 6.59 5.36
CA ARG A 42 6.35 7.42 5.90
C ARG A 42 5.49 6.66 6.93
N GLY A 43 5.89 5.46 7.34
CA GLY A 43 5.14 4.63 8.29
C GLY A 43 3.89 3.98 7.69
N ILE A 44 3.82 3.83 6.37
CA ILE A 44 2.74 3.15 5.65
C ILE A 44 3.30 1.86 5.06
N LYS A 45 2.74 0.72 5.45
CA LYS A 45 3.15 -0.59 4.94
C LYS A 45 2.34 -0.95 3.70
N ILE A 46 3.02 -1.31 2.60
CA ILE A 46 2.35 -1.79 1.39
C ILE A 46 2.60 -3.31 1.25
N LEU A 47 1.51 -4.07 1.16
CA LEU A 47 1.51 -5.52 0.97
C LEU A 47 1.07 -5.81 -0.47
N VAL A 48 2.01 -6.26 -1.29
CA VAL A 48 1.75 -6.56 -2.71
C VAL A 48 1.45 -8.05 -2.89
N LYS A 49 0.37 -8.36 -3.63
CA LYS A 49 -0.01 -9.73 -4.00
C LYS A 49 -0.19 -9.83 -5.51
N GLU A 50 0.53 -10.75 -6.12
CA GLU A 50 0.29 -11.11 -7.53
C GLU A 50 -0.95 -12.00 -7.64
N ILE A 51 -1.83 -11.67 -8.59
CA ILE A 51 -3.06 -12.39 -8.89
C ILE A 51 -2.98 -12.91 -10.33
N LYS A 52 -3.30 -14.20 -10.51
CA LYS A 52 -3.34 -14.86 -11.83
C LYS A 52 -4.52 -14.40 -12.67
#